data_AF-A0A1I4R8C6-F1
#
_entry.id   AF-A0A1I4R8C6-F1
#
_cell.length_a   1.000
_cell.length_b   1.000
_cell.length_c   1.000
_cell.angle_alpha   90.00
_cell.angle_beta   90.00
_cell.angle_gamma   90.00
#
_symmetry.space_group_name_H-M   'P 1'
#
loop_
_entity.id
_entity.type
_entity.pdbx_description
1 polymer ?
#
loop_
_entity_poly.entity_id
_entity_poly.type
_entity_poly.pdbx_seq_one_letter_code
_entity_poly.pdbx_strand_id
1 'polypeptide(L)'
;MPVSVSFIKRLESLDPQLRSILIAMLEEIERQREESVTKKEFNELKGIVKELAEAQKQTDLRLNSLAQKVEELAEAQKRTEARVEELAEAQKQTDLRLNSLAQKVEELAEAQKRTEARVEELAEAQKRTEARVEELAEAQKRTEARVEELAAAQKKTEEEIRILVKRMDAFEERLEGISHSVGYSLENRVYGKLPGLLKDRYGIEIEGRLVRKYLPVDGKDIQVNIYGYGKRDGQRLLLLGECKVRPSKNEIRRFKKYAEKIGALEEAEVFLLVVAHDFPPAIERFLQDENIPYIWSYELEE
;
A
#
# COMPACT_ATOMS: atom_id res chain seq x y z
N MET A 1 66.30 -61.93 115.24
CA MET A 1 67.74 -61.73 115.57
C MET A 1 68.30 -63.13 115.68
N PRO A 2 69.42 -63.51 115.06
CA PRO A 2 69.99 -64.80 115.43
C PRO A 2 70.34 -64.72 116.92
N VAL A 3 69.62 -65.48 117.74
CA VAL A 3 69.93 -65.60 119.16
C VAL A 3 71.37 -66.10 119.23
N SER A 4 72.24 -65.36 119.91
CA SER A 4 73.66 -65.71 120.00
C SER A 4 73.78 -67.16 120.52
N VAL A 5 74.60 -67.98 119.86
CA VAL A 5 74.90 -69.35 120.29
C VAL A 5 75.37 -69.39 121.76
N SER A 6 76.01 -68.32 122.24
CA SER A 6 76.40 -68.17 123.65
C SER A 6 75.24 -68.00 124.63
N PHE A 7 74.13 -67.39 124.19
CA PHE A 7 72.92 -67.21 125.00
C PHE A 7 72.13 -68.52 125.09
N ILE A 8 72.04 -69.27 123.99
CA ILE A 8 71.41 -70.60 123.95
C ILE A 8 72.10 -71.56 124.93
N LYS A 9 73.45 -71.57 124.96
CA LYS A 9 74.21 -72.40 125.92
C LYS A 9 73.96 -72.05 127.38
N ARG A 10 73.72 -70.77 127.72
CA ARG A 10 73.42 -70.35 129.09
C ARG A 10 71.98 -70.68 129.51
N LEU A 11 71.04 -70.71 128.57
CA LEU A 11 69.68 -71.19 128.80
C LEU A 11 69.63 -72.67 129.22
N GLU A 12 70.60 -73.48 128.79
CA GLU A 12 70.68 -74.91 129.15
C GLU A 12 71.15 -75.18 130.59
N SER A 13 71.84 -74.22 131.20
CA SER A 13 72.28 -74.30 132.60
C SER A 13 71.25 -73.84 133.63
N LEU A 14 70.08 -73.38 133.17
CA LEU A 14 68.98 -72.94 134.02
C LEU A 14 68.03 -74.10 134.33
N ASP A 15 67.30 -73.99 135.43
CA ASP A 15 66.22 -74.92 135.79
C ASP A 15 65.19 -75.07 134.64
N PRO A 16 64.65 -76.29 134.38
CA PRO A 16 63.75 -76.55 133.25
C PRO A 16 62.53 -75.63 133.18
N GLN A 17 61.94 -75.22 134.32
CA GLN A 17 60.79 -74.31 134.32
C GLN A 17 61.19 -72.91 133.88
N LEU A 18 62.35 -72.42 134.34
CA LEU A 18 62.84 -71.09 133.96
C LEU A 18 63.26 -71.05 132.49
N ARG A 19 63.84 -72.14 131.98
CA ARG A 19 64.21 -72.30 130.55
C ARG A 19 62.98 -72.25 129.64
N SER A 20 61.90 -72.99 129.97
CA SER A 20 60.67 -72.99 129.14
C SER A 20 60.01 -71.62 129.08
N ILE A 21 59.99 -70.88 130.20
CA ILE A 21 59.43 -69.52 130.26
C ILE A 21 60.26 -68.56 129.38
N LEU A 22 61.59 -68.63 129.45
CA LEU A 22 62.45 -67.77 128.63
C LEU A 22 62.38 -68.11 127.14
N ILE A 23 62.21 -69.38 126.77
CA ILE A 23 61.97 -69.78 125.37
C ILE A 23 60.61 -69.25 124.89
N ALA A 24 59.53 -69.43 125.66
CA ALA A 24 58.22 -68.87 125.31
C ALA A 24 58.25 -67.34 125.21
N MET A 25 59.02 -66.65 126.05
CA MET A 25 59.25 -65.20 125.92
C MET A 25 60.02 -64.85 124.65
N LEU A 26 61.02 -65.63 124.25
CA LEU A 26 61.75 -65.40 123.00
C LEU A 26 60.88 -65.65 121.77
N GLU A 27 60.07 -66.72 121.78
CA GLU A 27 59.08 -67.01 120.74
C GLU A 27 58.05 -65.88 120.62
N GLU A 28 57.55 -65.37 121.74
CA GLU A 28 56.62 -64.23 121.75
C GLU A 28 57.31 -62.93 121.27
N ILE A 29 58.58 -62.70 121.60
CA ILE A 29 59.36 -61.55 121.10
C ILE A 29 59.62 -61.68 119.59
N GLU A 30 59.90 -62.87 119.08
CA GLU A 30 60.09 -63.11 117.64
C GLU A 30 58.77 -62.94 116.87
N ARG A 31 57.66 -63.49 117.40
CA ARG A 31 56.33 -63.31 116.82
C ARG A 31 55.91 -61.84 116.79
N GLN A 32 56.08 -61.11 117.90
CA GLN A 32 55.83 -59.66 117.94
C GLN A 32 56.70 -58.88 116.97
N ARG A 33 57.93 -59.33 116.72
CA ARG A 33 58.83 -58.67 115.78
C ARG A 33 58.42 -58.93 114.32
N GLU A 34 58.05 -60.15 113.98
CA GLU A 34 57.55 -60.50 112.63
C GLU A 34 56.21 -59.82 112.31
N GLU A 35 55.34 -59.66 113.31
CA GLU A 35 54.09 -58.90 113.19
C GLU A 35 54.31 -57.38 113.25
N SER A 36 55.48 -56.91 113.71
CA SER A 36 55.81 -55.48 113.81
C SER A 36 56.44 -54.92 112.54
N VAL A 37 55.87 -53.84 112.03
CA VAL A 37 56.48 -53.06 110.95
C VAL A 37 57.70 -52.31 111.49
N THR A 38 58.84 -52.48 110.84
CA THR A 38 60.05 -51.74 111.21
C THR A 38 59.92 -50.26 110.80
N LYS A 39 60.63 -49.37 111.50
CA LYS A 39 60.70 -47.94 111.10
C LYS A 39 61.21 -47.75 109.66
N LYS A 40 62.01 -48.69 109.15
CA LYS A 40 62.54 -48.66 107.78
C LYS A 40 61.43 -48.95 106.77
N GLU A 41 60.67 -50.03 106.95
CA GLU A 41 59.51 -50.39 106.09
C GLU A 41 58.42 -49.31 106.14
N PHE A 42 58.16 -48.72 107.30
CA PHE A 42 57.23 -47.60 107.42
C PHE A 42 57.70 -46.34 106.67
N ASN A 43 59.00 -46.04 106.71
CA ASN A 43 59.58 -44.91 105.97
C ASN A 43 59.60 -45.17 104.45
N GLU A 44 59.85 -46.40 104.00
CA GLU A 44 59.76 -46.81 102.60
C GLU A 44 58.31 -46.70 102.09
N LEU A 45 57.34 -47.20 102.86
CA LEU A 45 55.90 -47.04 102.56
C LEU A 45 55.51 -45.56 102.50
N LYS A 46 55.98 -44.74 103.44
CA LYS A 46 55.75 -43.29 103.42
C LYS A 46 56.33 -42.62 102.17
N GLY A 47 57.49 -43.09 101.70
CA GLY A 47 58.09 -42.69 100.43
C GLY A 47 57.19 -43.01 99.25
N ILE A 48 56.75 -44.27 99.13
CA ILE A 48 55.85 -44.73 98.05
C ILE A 48 54.52 -43.95 98.07
N VAL A 49 53.92 -43.75 99.26
CA VAL A 49 52.68 -42.97 99.41
C VAL A 49 52.89 -41.52 98.96
N LYS A 50 54.05 -40.92 99.25
CA LYS A 50 54.38 -39.57 98.79
C LYS A 50 54.54 -39.51 97.26
N GLU A 51 55.24 -40.47 96.66
CA GLU A 51 55.38 -40.58 95.20
C GLU A 51 54.03 -40.79 94.51
N LEU A 52 53.16 -41.62 95.10
CA LEU A 52 51.80 -41.84 94.61
C LEU A 52 50.96 -40.56 94.69
N ALA A 53 51.07 -39.80 95.79
CA ALA A 53 50.39 -38.52 95.93
C ALA A 53 50.89 -37.48 94.91
N GLU A 54 52.20 -37.47 94.63
CA GLU A 54 52.78 -36.61 93.58
C GLU A 54 52.31 -37.02 92.18
N ALA A 55 52.28 -38.32 91.87
CA ALA A 55 51.75 -38.85 90.61
C ALA A 55 50.25 -38.57 90.43
N GLN A 56 49.47 -38.66 91.50
CA GLN A 56 48.05 -38.33 91.49
C GLN A 56 47.84 -36.83 91.25
N LYS A 57 48.62 -35.96 91.90
CA LYS A 57 48.59 -34.52 91.62
C LYS A 57 48.94 -34.19 90.16
N GLN A 58 49.93 -34.87 89.58
CA GLN A 58 50.26 -34.72 88.16
C GLN A 58 49.12 -35.19 87.25
N THR A 59 48.41 -36.24 87.64
CA THR A 59 47.24 -36.75 86.91
C THR A 59 46.09 -35.75 86.97
N ASP A 60 45.81 -35.15 88.13
CA ASP A 60 44.79 -34.11 88.28
C ASP A 60 45.09 -32.88 87.41
N LEU A 61 46.36 -32.46 87.34
CA LEU A 61 46.78 -31.38 86.45
C LEU A 61 46.55 -31.73 84.97
N ARG A 62 46.86 -32.96 84.56
CA ARG A 62 46.59 -33.44 83.19
C ARG A 62 45.10 -33.52 82.89
N LEU A 63 44.29 -33.98 83.83
CA LEU A 63 42.83 -34.04 83.71
C LEU A 63 42.23 -32.64 83.56
N ASN A 64 42.70 -31.66 84.34
CA ASN A 64 42.28 -30.26 84.21
C ASN A 64 42.65 -29.67 82.84
N SER A 65 43.86 -29.94 82.34
CA SER A 65 44.27 -29.51 81.00
C SER A 65 43.45 -30.19 79.90
N LEU A 66 43.10 -31.47 80.06
CA LEU A 66 42.25 -32.19 79.13
C LEU A 66 40.83 -31.63 79.14
N ALA A 67 40.27 -31.32 80.32
CA ALA A 67 38.95 -30.71 80.46
C ALA A 67 38.87 -29.37 79.71
N GLN A 68 39.89 -28.51 79.85
CA GLN A 68 39.99 -27.26 79.09
C GLN A 68 40.00 -27.49 77.57
N LYS A 69 40.81 -28.44 77.09
CA LYS A 69 40.85 -28.78 75.65
C LYS A 69 39.51 -29.32 75.14
N VAL A 70 38.79 -30.10 75.95
CA VAL A 70 37.46 -30.61 75.59
C VAL A 70 36.45 -29.46 75.49
N GLU A 71 36.54 -28.46 76.39
CA GLU A 71 35.70 -27.26 76.34
C GLU A 71 36.01 -26.42 75.09
N GLU A 72 37.28 -26.17 74.78
CA GLU A 72 37.71 -25.49 73.55
C GLU A 72 37.22 -26.20 72.28
N LEU A 73 37.30 -27.54 72.25
CA LEU A 73 36.79 -28.35 71.14
C LEU A 73 35.27 -28.27 71.01
N ALA A 74 34.54 -28.25 72.12
CA ALA A 74 33.10 -28.10 72.11
C ALA A 74 32.68 -26.72 71.56
N GLU A 75 33.40 -25.65 71.93
CA GLU A 75 33.18 -24.33 71.36
C GLU A 75 33.53 -24.26 69.86
N ALA A 76 34.64 -24.87 69.45
CA ALA A 76 35.02 -24.96 68.04
C ALA A 76 34.00 -25.76 67.22
N GLN A 77 33.43 -26.82 67.80
CA GLN A 77 32.36 -27.61 67.19
C GLN A 77 31.10 -26.78 67.02
N LYS A 78 30.63 -26.08 68.06
CA LYS A 78 29.47 -25.17 67.96
C LYS A 78 29.64 -24.11 66.87
N ARG A 79 30.83 -23.52 66.77
CA ARG A 79 31.15 -22.55 65.70
C ARG A 79 31.12 -23.16 64.31
N THR A 80 31.56 -24.42 64.18
CA THR A 80 31.50 -25.16 62.92
C THR A 80 30.06 -25.48 62.54
N GLU A 81 29.24 -25.94 63.48
CA GLU A 81 27.82 -26.23 63.28
C GLU A 81 27.07 -24.98 62.79
N ALA A 82 27.27 -23.83 63.43
CA ALA A 82 26.67 -22.56 63.00
C ALA A 82 27.09 -22.16 61.57
N ARG A 83 28.38 -22.33 61.21
CA ARG A 83 28.85 -22.06 59.84
C ARG A 83 28.26 -23.00 58.80
N VAL A 84 28.05 -24.27 59.15
CA VAL A 84 27.42 -25.25 58.25
C VAL A 84 25.96 -24.89 58.02
N GLU A 85 25.24 -24.44 59.04
CA GLU A 85 23.85 -23.97 58.92
C GLU A 85 23.74 -22.71 58.04
N GLU A 86 24.63 -21.73 58.22
CA GLU A 86 24.71 -20.54 57.35
C GLU A 86 24.98 -20.91 55.88
N LEU A 87 25.89 -21.86 55.63
CA LEU A 87 26.18 -22.35 54.29
C LEU A 87 25.00 -23.09 53.67
N ALA A 88 24.28 -23.89 54.45
CA ALA A 88 23.08 -24.59 53.98
C ALA A 88 21.98 -23.60 53.56
N GLU A 89 21.76 -22.54 54.35
CA GLU A 89 20.80 -21.49 54.01
C GLU A 89 21.23 -20.72 52.76
N ALA A 90 22.51 -20.34 52.65
CA ALA A 90 23.06 -19.67 51.48
C ALA A 90 22.93 -20.54 50.20
N GLN A 91 23.13 -21.85 50.33
CA GLN A 91 22.98 -22.80 49.23
C GLN A 91 21.51 -22.92 48.80
N LYS A 92 20.57 -22.99 49.75
CA LYS A 92 19.13 -22.97 49.46
C LYS A 92 18.69 -21.69 48.73
N GLN A 93 19.22 -20.53 49.13
CA GLN A 93 18.97 -19.25 48.42
C GLN A 93 19.53 -19.28 46.99
N THR A 94 20.67 -19.92 46.80
CA THR A 94 21.29 -20.08 45.48
C THR A 94 20.46 -20.97 44.57
N ASP A 95 19.95 -22.09 45.09
CA ASP A 95 19.07 -23.00 44.35
C ASP A 95 17.78 -22.31 43.90
N LEU A 96 17.18 -21.50 44.78
CA LEU A 96 16.00 -20.69 44.44
C LEU A 96 16.30 -19.69 43.30
N ARG A 97 17.46 -19.03 43.35
CA ARG A 97 17.88 -18.09 42.28
C ARG A 97 18.14 -18.82 40.96
N LEU A 98 18.77 -19.99 41.01
CA LEU A 98 19.01 -20.82 39.82
C LEU A 98 17.70 -21.28 39.18
N ASN A 99 16.73 -21.71 39.99
CA ASN A 99 15.41 -22.10 39.48
C ASN A 99 14.68 -20.91 38.83
N SER A 100 14.72 -19.72 39.45
CA SER A 100 14.14 -18.52 38.84
C SER A 100 14.85 -18.11 37.55
N LEU A 101 16.19 -18.26 37.48
CA LEU A 101 16.95 -18.00 36.27
C LEU A 101 16.59 -18.99 35.16
N ALA A 102 16.47 -20.28 35.48
CA ALA A 102 16.06 -21.31 34.53
C ALA A 102 14.70 -20.99 33.90
N GLN A 103 13.71 -20.58 34.70
CA GLN A 103 12.41 -20.14 34.20
C GLN A 103 12.52 -18.94 33.26
N LYS A 104 13.30 -17.92 33.62
CA LYS A 104 13.52 -16.76 32.74
C LYS A 104 14.19 -17.13 31.41
N VAL A 105 15.12 -18.08 31.44
CA VAL A 105 15.78 -18.58 30.21
C VAL A 105 14.78 -19.31 29.32
N GLU A 106 13.88 -20.10 29.91
CA GLU A 106 12.80 -20.77 29.18
C GLU A 106 11.83 -19.77 28.54
N GLU A 107 11.37 -18.77 29.29
CA GLU A 107 10.54 -17.68 28.77
C GLU A 107 11.21 -16.91 27.62
N LEU A 108 12.51 -16.62 27.75
CA LEU A 108 13.29 -15.97 26.69
C LEU A 108 13.41 -16.85 25.44
N ALA A 109 13.60 -18.17 25.60
CA ALA A 109 13.66 -19.10 24.48
C ALA A 109 12.31 -19.17 23.73
N GLU A 110 11.19 -19.14 24.45
CA GLU A 110 9.85 -19.07 23.84
C GLU A 110 9.61 -17.72 23.13
N ALA A 111 10.01 -16.61 23.75
CA ALA A 111 9.91 -15.28 23.13
C ALA A 111 10.77 -15.20 21.85
N GLN A 112 11.96 -15.80 21.86
CA GLN A 112 12.83 -15.90 20.69
C GLN A 112 12.16 -16.72 19.58
N LYS A 113 11.62 -17.91 19.87
CA LYS A 113 10.89 -18.73 18.88
C LYS A 113 9.71 -17.97 18.25
N ARG A 114 8.94 -17.24 19.06
CA ARG A 114 7.83 -16.40 18.55
C ARG A 114 8.34 -15.27 17.65
N THR A 115 9.51 -14.72 17.95
CA THR A 115 10.13 -13.67 17.13
C THR A 115 10.63 -14.24 15.81
N GLU A 116 11.29 -15.40 15.82
CA GLU A 116 11.72 -16.10 14.61
C GLU A 116 10.53 -16.41 13.68
N ALA A 117 9.43 -16.94 14.21
CA ALA A 117 8.22 -17.20 13.43
C ALA A 117 7.63 -15.92 12.79
N ARG A 118 7.63 -14.80 13.51
CA ARG A 118 7.17 -13.50 12.96
C ARG A 118 8.09 -12.99 11.86
N VAL A 119 9.40 -13.18 12.00
CA VAL A 119 10.37 -12.77 10.97
C VAL A 119 10.17 -13.60 9.69
N GLU A 120 9.88 -14.89 9.82
CA GLU A 120 9.57 -15.77 8.68
C GLU A 120 8.28 -15.33 7.97
N GLU A 121 7.21 -15.05 8.72
CA GLU A 121 5.94 -14.54 8.16
C GLU A 121 6.14 -13.20 7.43
N LEU A 122 6.95 -12.29 7.99
CA LEU A 122 7.28 -11.02 7.35
C LEU A 122 8.09 -11.21 6.05
N ALA A 123 9.03 -12.16 6.03
CA ALA A 123 9.79 -12.49 4.83
C ALA A 123 8.88 -13.03 3.71
N GLU A 124 7.92 -13.90 4.04
CA GLU A 124 6.93 -14.38 3.08
C GLU A 124 6.01 -13.27 2.56
N ALA A 125 5.54 -12.39 3.45
CA ALA A 125 4.72 -11.23 3.08
C ALA A 125 5.49 -10.27 2.16
N GLN A 126 6.79 -10.04 2.43
CA GLN A 126 7.67 -9.25 1.58
C GLN A 126 7.80 -9.89 0.19
N LYS A 127 8.09 -11.20 0.11
CA LYS A 127 8.20 -11.92 -1.17
C LYS A 127 6.91 -11.84 -2.00
N ARG A 128 5.75 -11.95 -1.37
CA ARG A 128 4.45 -11.78 -2.04
C ARG A 128 4.25 -10.35 -2.55
N THR A 129 4.74 -9.36 -1.82
CA THR A 129 4.67 -7.95 -2.21
C THR A 129 5.58 -7.66 -3.40
N GLU A 130 6.81 -8.17 -3.38
CA GLU A 130 7.75 -8.07 -4.50
C GLU A 130 7.16 -8.67 -5.79
N ALA A 131 6.57 -9.87 -5.72
CA ALA A 131 5.92 -10.49 -6.86
C ALA A 131 4.75 -9.65 -7.42
N ARG A 132 3.94 -9.03 -6.56
CA ARG A 132 2.86 -8.12 -6.99
C ARG A 132 3.38 -6.85 -7.65
N VAL A 133 4.49 -6.31 -7.16
CA VAL A 133 5.12 -5.12 -7.75
C VAL A 133 5.66 -5.44 -9.15
N GLU A 134 6.25 -6.63 -9.32
CA GLU A 134 6.72 -7.10 -10.64
C GLU A 134 5.56 -7.26 -11.63
N GLU A 135 4.45 -7.89 -11.22
CA GLU A 135 3.25 -8.03 -12.04
C GLU A 135 2.65 -6.66 -12.44
N LEU A 136 2.62 -5.70 -11.51
CA LEU A 136 2.17 -4.33 -11.79
C LEU A 136 3.09 -3.61 -12.78
N ALA A 137 4.40 -3.79 -12.67
CA ALA A 137 5.36 -3.22 -13.62
C ALA A 137 5.17 -3.78 -15.04
N GLU A 138 4.92 -5.08 -15.17
CA GLU A 138 4.60 -5.70 -16.46
C GLU A 138 3.26 -5.19 -17.03
N ALA A 139 2.22 -5.08 -16.19
CA ALA A 139 0.93 -4.54 -16.58
C ALA A 139 1.02 -3.08 -17.02
N GLN A 140 1.82 -2.27 -16.33
CA GLN A 140 2.12 -0.89 -16.71
C GLN A 140 2.80 -0.84 -18.08
N LYS A 141 3.86 -1.63 -18.29
CA LYS A 141 4.57 -1.69 -19.58
C LYS A 141 3.64 -2.08 -20.75
N ARG A 142 2.74 -3.04 -20.53
CA ARG A 142 1.71 -3.43 -21.52
C ARG A 142 0.72 -2.29 -21.80
N THR A 143 0.37 -1.52 -20.78
CA THR A 143 -0.54 -0.39 -20.90
C THR A 143 0.12 0.76 -21.68
N GLU A 144 1.38 1.07 -21.37
CA GLU A 144 2.17 2.06 -22.11
C GLU A 144 2.25 1.72 -23.60
N ALA A 145 2.57 0.46 -23.93
CA ALA A 145 2.60 0.00 -25.33
C ALA A 145 1.25 0.16 -26.05
N ARG A 146 0.12 -0.14 -25.36
CA ARG A 146 -1.22 0.06 -25.93
C ARG A 146 -1.56 1.53 -26.14
N VAL A 147 -1.13 2.41 -25.25
CA VAL A 147 -1.33 3.86 -25.38
C VAL A 147 -0.55 4.40 -26.57
N GLU A 148 0.69 3.95 -26.77
CA GLU A 148 1.48 4.31 -27.96
C GLU A 148 0.81 3.84 -29.26
N GLU A 149 0.30 2.61 -29.30
CA GLU A 149 -0.43 2.07 -30.45
C GLU A 149 -1.70 2.88 -30.76
N LEU A 150 -2.47 3.23 -29.73
CA LEU A 150 -3.66 4.08 -29.88
C LEU A 150 -3.31 5.49 -30.37
N ALA A 151 -2.24 6.09 -29.86
CA ALA A 151 -1.77 7.40 -30.33
C ALA A 151 -1.37 7.34 -31.81
N ALA A 152 -0.70 6.28 -32.25
CA ALA A 152 -0.36 6.06 -33.66
C ALA A 152 -1.62 5.88 -34.53
N ALA A 153 -2.60 5.09 -34.08
CA ALA A 153 -3.86 4.90 -34.79
C ALA A 153 -4.69 6.19 -34.89
N GLN A 154 -4.71 7.00 -33.83
CA GLN A 154 -5.36 8.31 -33.82
C GLN A 154 -4.71 9.25 -34.84
N LYS A 155 -3.38 9.32 -34.88
CA LYS A 155 -2.65 10.14 -35.87
C LYS A 155 -2.97 9.73 -37.30
N LYS A 156 -3.08 8.43 -37.58
CA LYS A 156 -3.48 7.93 -38.90
C LYS A 156 -4.91 8.33 -39.25
N THR A 157 -5.82 8.22 -38.29
CA THR A 157 -7.23 8.62 -38.45
C THR A 157 -7.35 10.12 -38.71
N GLU A 158 -6.57 10.95 -38.01
CA GLU A 158 -6.53 12.40 -38.24
C GLU A 158 -6.08 12.75 -39.67
N GLU A 159 -5.07 12.06 -40.18
CA GLU A 159 -4.61 12.25 -41.56
C GLU A 159 -5.66 11.79 -42.58
N GLU A 160 -6.34 10.65 -42.34
CA GLU A 160 -7.43 10.19 -43.20
C GLU A 160 -8.61 11.17 -43.22
N ILE A 161 -8.99 11.74 -42.07
CA ILE A 161 -10.01 12.79 -41.96
C ILE A 161 -9.57 14.03 -42.75
N ARG A 162 -8.30 14.44 -42.64
CA ARG A 162 -7.79 15.59 -43.38
C ARG A 162 -7.87 15.39 -44.89
N ILE A 163 -7.59 14.19 -45.38
CA ILE A 163 -7.75 13.82 -46.80
C ILE A 163 -9.23 13.85 -47.19
N LEU A 164 -10.12 13.34 -46.34
CA LEU A 164 -11.56 13.33 -46.59
C LEU A 164 -12.12 14.76 -46.70
N VAL A 165 -11.73 15.67 -45.80
CA VAL A 165 -12.14 17.08 -45.83
C VAL A 165 -11.74 17.71 -47.18
N LYS A 166 -10.48 17.56 -47.61
CA LYS A 166 -10.04 18.09 -48.92
C LYS A 166 -10.84 17.53 -50.10
N ARG A 167 -11.26 16.26 -50.03
CA ARG A 167 -12.09 15.65 -51.07
C ARG A 167 -13.52 16.19 -51.04
N MET A 168 -14.04 16.53 -49.86
CA MET A 168 -15.35 17.18 -49.72
C MET A 168 -15.32 18.57 -50.34
N ASP A 169 -14.30 19.38 -50.04
CA ASP A 169 -14.14 20.72 -50.62
C ASP A 169 -14.14 20.66 -52.17
N ALA A 170 -13.36 19.73 -52.74
CA ALA A 170 -13.33 19.52 -54.20
C ALA A 170 -14.65 18.99 -54.77
N PHE A 171 -15.46 18.28 -53.97
CA PHE A 171 -16.79 17.82 -54.38
C PHE A 171 -17.81 18.97 -54.38
N GLU A 172 -17.75 19.85 -53.37
CA GLU A 172 -18.57 21.06 -53.30
C GLU A 172 -18.32 21.98 -54.50
N GLU A 173 -17.06 22.25 -54.86
CA GLU A 173 -16.71 23.05 -56.05
C GLU A 173 -17.30 22.45 -57.34
N ARG A 174 -17.27 21.11 -57.49
CA ARG A 174 -17.85 20.43 -58.65
C ARG A 174 -19.38 20.53 -58.67
N LEU A 175 -20.03 20.43 -57.51
CA LEU A 175 -21.48 20.60 -57.40
C LEU A 175 -21.91 22.03 -57.75
N GLU A 176 -21.14 23.04 -57.34
CA GLU A 176 -21.37 24.42 -57.77
C GLU A 176 -21.25 24.55 -59.29
N GLY A 177 -20.18 24.01 -59.88
CA GLY A 177 -20.00 23.99 -61.33
C GLY A 177 -21.15 23.33 -62.09
N ILE A 178 -21.65 22.19 -61.62
CA ILE A 178 -22.82 21.51 -62.19
C ILE A 178 -24.08 22.37 -62.03
N SER A 179 -24.31 22.92 -60.83
CA SER A 179 -25.48 23.78 -60.55
C SER A 179 -25.51 25.00 -61.47
N HIS A 180 -24.35 25.62 -61.72
CA HIS A 180 -24.21 26.70 -62.68
C HIS A 180 -24.50 26.23 -64.11
N SER A 181 -23.96 25.09 -64.55
CA SER A 181 -24.19 24.57 -65.91
C SER A 181 -25.66 24.26 -66.20
N VAL A 182 -26.39 23.71 -65.22
CA VAL A 182 -27.83 23.44 -65.34
C VAL A 182 -28.61 24.76 -65.37
N GLY A 183 -28.23 25.75 -64.55
CA GLY A 183 -28.79 27.10 -64.58
C GLY A 183 -28.64 27.78 -65.95
N TYR A 184 -27.41 27.82 -66.49
CA TYR A 184 -27.15 28.40 -67.81
C TYR A 184 -27.88 27.67 -68.94
N SER A 185 -28.00 26.34 -68.87
CA SER A 185 -28.73 25.56 -69.87
C SER A 185 -30.23 25.86 -69.86
N LEU A 186 -30.80 26.11 -68.69
CA LEU A 186 -32.20 26.57 -68.56
C LEU A 186 -32.36 27.98 -69.15
N GLU A 187 -31.49 28.91 -68.80
CA GLU A 187 -31.55 30.31 -69.28
C GLU A 187 -31.37 30.43 -70.79
N ASN A 188 -30.44 29.67 -71.37
CA ASN A 188 -30.20 29.68 -72.81
C ASN A 188 -31.45 29.23 -73.59
N ARG A 189 -32.18 28.22 -73.09
CA ARG A 189 -33.46 27.78 -73.69
C ARG A 189 -34.52 28.87 -73.60
N VAL A 190 -34.59 29.54 -72.45
CA VAL A 190 -35.50 30.66 -72.23
C VAL A 190 -35.28 31.77 -73.26
N TYR A 191 -34.04 32.21 -73.50
CA TYR A 191 -33.81 33.28 -74.49
C TYR A 191 -34.22 32.90 -75.91
N GLY A 192 -34.13 31.62 -76.29
CA GLY A 192 -34.51 31.16 -77.63
C GLY A 192 -36.02 31.07 -77.85
N LYS A 193 -36.77 30.54 -76.87
CA LYS A 193 -38.17 30.13 -77.07
C LYS A 193 -39.20 31.00 -76.37
N LEU A 194 -38.82 31.70 -75.30
CA LEU A 194 -39.73 32.54 -74.53
C LEU A 194 -40.41 33.64 -75.36
N PRO A 195 -39.75 34.34 -76.32
CA PRO A 195 -40.41 35.36 -77.13
C PRO A 195 -41.61 34.85 -77.93
N GLY A 196 -41.52 33.62 -78.47
CA GLY A 196 -42.62 32.99 -79.20
C GLY A 196 -43.79 32.66 -78.28
N LEU A 197 -43.52 32.02 -77.14
CA LEU A 197 -44.53 31.68 -76.16
C LEU A 197 -45.23 32.93 -75.58
N LEU A 198 -44.49 34.01 -75.34
CA LEU A 198 -45.05 35.28 -74.89
C LEU A 198 -46.00 35.91 -75.91
N LYS A 199 -45.68 35.80 -77.21
CA LYS A 199 -46.56 36.24 -78.28
C LYS A 199 -47.83 35.39 -78.34
N ASP A 200 -47.70 34.08 -78.30
CA ASP A 200 -48.82 33.15 -78.48
C ASP A 200 -49.78 33.13 -77.28
N ARG A 201 -49.25 33.11 -76.04
CA ARG A 201 -50.05 32.99 -74.81
C ARG A 201 -50.50 34.33 -74.24
N TYR A 202 -49.67 35.37 -74.37
CA TYR A 202 -49.89 36.66 -73.70
C TYR A 202 -50.04 37.83 -74.67
N GLY A 203 -49.93 37.61 -75.99
CA GLY A 203 -50.03 38.68 -76.98
C GLY A 203 -48.88 39.68 -76.92
N ILE A 204 -47.74 39.31 -76.31
CA ILE A 204 -46.59 40.20 -76.12
C ILE A 204 -45.56 39.95 -77.22
N GLU A 205 -45.36 40.94 -78.08
CA GLU A 205 -44.29 40.92 -79.09
C GLU A 205 -43.01 41.54 -78.51
N ILE A 206 -41.94 40.75 -78.41
CA ILE A 206 -40.67 41.24 -77.86
C ILE A 206 -39.98 42.20 -78.82
N GLU A 207 -39.58 43.36 -78.29
CA GLU A 207 -38.76 44.34 -78.99
C GLU A 207 -37.28 43.98 -78.83
N GLY A 208 -36.65 43.54 -79.93
CA GLY A 208 -35.24 43.18 -79.93
C GLY A 208 -34.99 41.80 -79.33
N ARG A 209 -34.15 41.71 -78.29
CA ARG A 209 -33.75 40.45 -77.66
C ARG A 209 -33.87 40.51 -76.14
N LEU A 210 -34.24 39.38 -75.54
CA LEU A 210 -34.17 39.18 -74.10
C LEU A 210 -32.72 38.96 -73.69
N VAL A 211 -32.29 39.63 -72.61
CA VAL A 211 -30.91 39.55 -72.11
C VAL A 211 -30.89 39.42 -70.59
N ARG A 212 -29.82 38.86 -70.06
CA ARG A 212 -29.44 39.03 -68.66
C ARG A 212 -28.90 40.46 -68.46
N LYS A 213 -29.44 41.18 -67.48
CA LYS A 213 -29.01 42.56 -67.19
C LYS A 213 -28.78 42.74 -65.69
N TYR A 214 -27.71 43.45 -65.34
CA TYR A 214 -27.50 43.95 -63.98
C TYR A 214 -28.11 45.34 -63.88
N LEU A 215 -28.91 45.56 -62.84
CA LEU A 215 -29.61 46.83 -62.61
C LEU A 215 -29.36 47.29 -61.17
N PRO A 216 -29.00 48.58 -60.97
CA PRO A 216 -28.81 49.11 -59.64
C PRO A 216 -30.17 49.32 -58.96
N VAL A 217 -30.44 48.57 -57.89
CA VAL A 217 -31.64 48.71 -57.05
C VAL A 217 -31.19 48.90 -55.60
N ASP A 218 -31.58 50.01 -54.97
CA ASP A 218 -31.18 50.39 -53.60
C ASP A 218 -29.65 50.37 -53.35
N GLY A 219 -28.84 50.77 -54.34
CA GLY A 219 -27.38 50.79 -54.22
C GLY A 219 -26.69 49.42 -54.32
N LYS A 220 -27.41 48.38 -54.80
CA LYS A 220 -26.85 47.06 -55.12
C LYS A 220 -27.16 46.69 -56.57
N ASP A 221 -26.21 46.06 -57.25
CA ASP A 221 -26.43 45.51 -58.59
C ASP A 221 -27.20 44.19 -58.48
N ILE A 222 -28.46 44.19 -58.90
CA ILE A 222 -29.31 43.00 -58.96
C ILE A 222 -29.24 42.43 -60.37
N GLN A 223 -28.88 41.15 -60.47
CA GLN A 223 -28.92 40.42 -61.75
C GLN A 223 -30.35 39.96 -62.02
N VAL A 224 -30.92 40.40 -63.14
CA VAL A 224 -32.21 39.88 -63.64
C VAL A 224 -31.91 38.88 -64.76
N ASN A 225 -32.49 37.67 -64.67
CA ASN A 225 -32.23 36.63 -65.66
C ASN A 225 -32.87 36.95 -67.02
N ILE A 226 -34.09 37.47 -67.04
CA ILE A 226 -34.78 37.85 -68.27
C ILE A 226 -35.11 39.33 -68.19
N TYR A 227 -34.50 40.14 -69.05
CA TYR A 227 -34.80 41.56 -69.19
C TYR A 227 -34.99 41.89 -70.68
N GLY A 228 -36.05 42.64 -71.01
CA GLY A 228 -36.28 43.14 -72.36
C GLY A 228 -37.56 43.96 -72.44
N TYR A 229 -37.82 44.60 -73.57
CA TYR A 229 -39.08 45.32 -73.79
C TYR A 229 -39.99 44.52 -74.71
N GLY A 230 -41.29 44.70 -74.57
CA GLY A 230 -42.27 44.11 -75.46
C GLY A 230 -43.44 45.07 -75.72
N LYS A 231 -44.28 44.72 -76.68
CA LYS A 231 -45.52 45.42 -76.98
C LYS A 231 -46.71 44.50 -76.82
N ARG A 232 -47.75 45.00 -76.15
CA ARG A 232 -49.06 44.36 -76.03
C ARG A 232 -50.11 45.42 -76.33
N ASP A 233 -50.98 45.16 -77.31
CA ASP A 233 -52.04 46.09 -77.73
C ASP A 233 -51.55 47.52 -78.04
N GLY A 234 -50.34 47.63 -78.60
CA GLY A 234 -49.69 48.90 -78.95
C GLY A 234 -49.01 49.64 -77.79
N GLN A 235 -49.14 49.17 -76.55
CA GLN A 235 -48.45 49.72 -75.38
C GLN A 235 -47.13 48.99 -75.12
N ARG A 236 -46.10 49.75 -74.77
CA ARG A 236 -44.76 49.23 -74.48
C ARG A 236 -44.67 48.83 -73.01
N LEU A 237 -44.21 47.61 -72.75
CA LEU A 237 -44.02 47.04 -71.41
C LEU A 237 -42.59 46.55 -71.22
N LEU A 238 -42.14 46.53 -69.97
CA LEU A 238 -40.86 45.98 -69.54
C LEU A 238 -41.05 44.55 -69.07
N LEU A 239 -40.40 43.60 -69.74
CA LEU A 239 -40.37 42.20 -69.35
C LEU A 239 -39.25 41.95 -68.34
N LEU A 240 -39.63 41.44 -67.16
CA LEU A 240 -38.69 40.98 -66.14
C LEU A 240 -39.00 39.53 -65.78
N GLY A 241 -37.98 38.69 -65.71
CA GLY A 241 -38.18 37.30 -65.30
C GLY A 241 -36.99 36.64 -64.62
N GLU A 242 -37.31 35.63 -63.82
CA GLU A 242 -36.37 34.81 -63.04
C GLU A 242 -36.36 33.38 -63.58
N CYS A 243 -35.16 32.81 -63.77
CA CYS A 243 -34.97 31.45 -64.26
C CYS A 243 -34.33 30.59 -63.18
N LYS A 244 -35.03 29.55 -62.71
CA LYS A 244 -34.46 28.67 -61.67
C LYS A 244 -34.97 27.26 -61.80
N VAL A 245 -34.11 26.25 -61.61
CA VAL A 245 -34.52 24.84 -61.66
C VAL A 245 -35.69 24.56 -60.70
N ARG A 246 -35.58 25.07 -59.47
CA ARG A 246 -36.66 25.03 -58.46
C ARG A 246 -36.66 26.34 -57.66
N PRO A 247 -37.66 27.23 -57.83
CA PRO A 247 -37.73 28.50 -57.12
C PRO A 247 -38.30 28.34 -55.71
N SER A 248 -37.84 29.17 -54.77
CA SER A 248 -38.42 29.27 -53.43
C SER A 248 -39.36 30.47 -53.30
N LYS A 249 -40.31 30.38 -52.36
CA LYS A 249 -41.28 31.46 -52.08
C LYS A 249 -40.59 32.78 -51.71
N ASN A 250 -39.50 32.71 -50.96
CA ASN A 250 -38.75 33.89 -50.52
C ASN A 250 -38.00 34.56 -51.68
N GLU A 251 -37.50 33.78 -52.65
CA GLU A 251 -36.87 34.33 -53.85
C GLU A 251 -37.89 35.05 -54.73
N ILE A 252 -39.03 34.43 -55.00
CA ILE A 252 -40.09 35.05 -55.83
C ILE A 252 -40.58 36.36 -55.21
N ARG A 253 -40.81 36.40 -53.88
CA ARG A 253 -41.18 37.64 -53.17
C ARG A 253 -40.13 38.73 -53.29
N ARG A 254 -38.84 38.38 -53.18
CA ARG A 254 -37.74 39.34 -53.33
C ARG A 254 -37.68 39.86 -54.76
N PHE A 255 -37.79 38.96 -55.74
CA PHE A 255 -37.76 39.32 -57.14
C PHE A 255 -38.91 40.23 -57.54
N LYS A 256 -40.14 39.96 -57.07
CA LYS A 256 -41.29 40.86 -57.25
C LYS A 256 -41.01 42.28 -56.76
N LYS A 257 -40.47 42.42 -55.54
CA LYS A 257 -40.10 43.74 -54.98
C LYS A 257 -39.04 44.44 -55.82
N TYR A 258 -38.07 43.71 -56.36
CA TYR A 258 -37.07 44.29 -57.27
C TYR A 258 -37.69 44.70 -58.59
N ALA A 259 -38.59 43.89 -59.15
CA ALA A 259 -39.29 44.18 -60.38
C ALA A 259 -40.14 45.45 -60.28
N GLU A 260 -40.87 45.65 -59.16
CA GLU A 260 -41.62 46.88 -58.90
C GLU A 260 -40.71 48.12 -58.88
N LYS A 261 -39.55 48.02 -58.23
CA LYS A 261 -38.56 49.12 -58.16
C LYS A 261 -37.93 49.41 -59.52
N ILE A 262 -37.59 48.37 -60.28
CA ILE A 262 -37.03 48.50 -61.63
C ILE A 262 -38.07 49.14 -62.57
N GLY A 263 -39.33 48.72 -62.48
CA GLY A 263 -40.43 49.32 -63.24
C GLY A 263 -40.59 50.82 -62.95
N ALA A 264 -40.50 51.20 -61.67
CA ALA A 264 -40.55 52.61 -61.27
C ALA A 264 -39.34 53.41 -61.80
N LEU A 265 -38.15 52.82 -61.86
CA LEU A 265 -36.95 53.46 -62.39
C LEU A 265 -37.00 53.64 -63.92
N GLU A 266 -37.53 52.65 -64.64
CA GLU A 266 -37.62 52.64 -66.10
C GLU A 266 -38.91 53.28 -66.62
N GLU A 267 -39.76 53.78 -65.71
CA GLU A 267 -41.08 54.39 -66.00
C GLU A 267 -41.96 53.54 -66.95
N ALA A 268 -41.93 52.22 -66.77
CA ALA A 268 -42.59 51.26 -67.66
C ALA A 268 -43.49 50.28 -66.89
N GLU A 269 -44.60 49.86 -67.50
CA GLU A 269 -45.41 48.77 -66.98
C GLU A 269 -44.60 47.47 -67.01
N VAL A 270 -44.51 46.77 -65.88
CA VAL A 270 -43.71 45.55 -65.76
C VAL A 270 -44.58 44.30 -65.96
N PHE A 271 -44.17 43.45 -66.90
CA PHE A 271 -44.64 42.08 -66.99
C PHE A 271 -43.63 41.15 -66.32
N LEU A 272 -44.02 40.61 -65.18
CA LEU A 272 -43.20 39.74 -64.34
C LEU A 272 -43.50 38.27 -64.63
N LEU A 273 -42.48 37.44 -64.88
CA LEU A 273 -42.67 36.00 -65.05
C LEU A 273 -41.59 35.17 -64.35
N VAL A 274 -41.92 33.90 -64.07
CA VAL A 274 -40.96 32.93 -63.50
C VAL A 274 -40.87 31.70 -64.40
N VAL A 275 -39.66 31.29 -64.76
CA VAL A 275 -39.41 30.04 -65.49
C VAL A 275 -38.72 29.04 -64.57
N ALA A 276 -39.29 27.84 -64.45
CA ALA A 276 -38.68 26.77 -63.68
C ALA A 276 -38.91 25.37 -64.25
N HIS A 277 -38.03 24.43 -63.88
CA HIS A 277 -38.22 23.02 -64.21
C HIS A 277 -39.25 22.36 -63.28
N ASP A 278 -39.21 22.74 -62.00
CA ASP A 278 -40.08 22.18 -60.98
C ASP A 278 -40.71 23.29 -60.13
N PHE A 279 -42.05 23.37 -60.15
CA PHE A 279 -42.84 24.21 -59.26
C PHE A 279 -43.55 23.32 -58.22
N PRO A 280 -43.09 23.31 -56.95
CA PRO A 280 -43.83 22.65 -55.89
C PRO A 280 -45.25 23.26 -55.75
N PRO A 281 -46.28 22.48 -55.37
CA PRO A 281 -47.67 22.98 -55.33
C PRO A 281 -47.88 24.24 -54.48
N ALA A 282 -47.09 24.42 -53.42
CA ALA A 282 -47.14 25.62 -52.59
C ALA A 282 -46.61 26.88 -53.31
N ILE A 283 -45.71 26.72 -54.27
CA ILE A 283 -45.16 27.79 -55.10
C ILE A 283 -46.11 28.13 -56.23
N GLU A 284 -46.71 27.13 -56.90
CA GLU A 284 -47.74 27.37 -57.93
C GLU A 284 -48.90 28.18 -57.38
N ARG A 285 -49.46 27.76 -56.24
CA ARG A 285 -50.55 28.50 -55.58
C ARG A 285 -50.14 29.95 -55.29
N PHE A 286 -48.91 30.15 -54.80
CA PHE A 286 -48.40 31.49 -54.53
C PHE A 286 -48.25 32.35 -55.79
N LEU A 287 -47.75 31.78 -56.90
CA LEU A 287 -47.64 32.49 -58.17
C LEU A 287 -49.03 32.86 -58.73
N GLN A 288 -50.00 31.96 -58.59
CA GLN A 288 -51.39 32.19 -58.97
C GLN A 288 -52.04 33.28 -58.11
N ASP A 289 -51.90 33.21 -56.78
CA ASP A 289 -52.43 34.19 -55.82
C ASP A 289 -51.89 35.60 -56.09
N GLU A 290 -50.61 35.70 -56.48
CA GLU A 290 -49.93 36.96 -56.80
C GLU A 290 -50.10 37.40 -58.26
N ASN A 291 -50.85 36.62 -59.06
CA ASN A 291 -51.08 36.79 -60.50
C ASN A 291 -49.78 36.94 -61.31
N ILE A 292 -48.77 36.13 -60.99
CA ILE A 292 -47.48 36.08 -61.68
C ILE A 292 -47.49 34.89 -62.65
N PRO A 293 -47.43 35.14 -63.98
CA PRO A 293 -47.21 34.12 -64.99
C PRO A 293 -46.01 33.22 -64.67
N TYR A 294 -46.21 31.92 -64.82
CA TYR A 294 -45.13 30.95 -64.67
C TYR A 294 -45.12 29.99 -65.86
N ILE A 295 -43.91 29.61 -66.27
CA ILE A 295 -43.65 28.77 -67.44
C ILE A 295 -42.78 27.61 -67.01
N TRP A 296 -43.21 26.40 -67.33
CA TRP A 296 -42.42 25.21 -67.10
C TRP A 296 -41.31 25.10 -68.13
N SER A 297 -40.12 24.66 -67.71
CA SER A 297 -38.97 24.60 -68.59
C SER A 297 -39.17 23.70 -69.81
N TYR A 298 -40.01 22.66 -69.68
CA TYR A 298 -40.35 21.74 -70.76
C TYR A 298 -41.29 22.34 -71.81
N GLU A 299 -42.03 23.41 -71.49
CA GLU A 299 -42.80 24.17 -72.48
C GLU A 299 -41.90 24.96 -73.44
N LEU A 300 -40.61 25.04 -73.13
CA LEU A 300 -39.57 25.67 -73.95
C LEU A 300 -38.73 24.63 -74.70
N GLU A 301 -39.11 23.35 -74.67
CA GLU A 301 -38.41 22.24 -75.33
C GLU A 301 -38.94 21.90 -76.74
N GLU A 302 -40.05 22.51 -77.18
CA GLU A 302 -40.63 22.35 -78.54
C GLU A 302 -40.28 23.52 -79.48
#